data_AF-A0A9N9KDS8-F1
#
_entry.id   AF-A0A9N9KDS8-F1
#
_cell.length_a   1.000
_cell.length_b   1.000
_cell.length_c   1.000
_cell.angle_alpha   90.00
_cell.angle_beta   90.00
_cell.angle_gamma   90.00
#
_symmetry.space_group_name_H-M   'P 1'
#
loop_
_entity.id
_entity.type
_entity.pdbx_description
1 polymer ?
#
loop_
_entity_poly.entity_id
_entity_poly.type
_entity_poly.pdbx_seq_one_letter_code
_entity_poly.pdbx_strand_id
1 'polypeptide(L)'
;QFEKENRTSDPNYDIHKRRHEFLREKLANAVSEYQDVANAYIHQQEDRMARQYKIVNPNATKQEVNNYLSNPTQPVFQQAILRTGEAHSVLDQVKKRHEDIKNVEKNIEELAVLLKELRLQTEEQDKSIDRIEENTEKTVNKLEKGGENLSAAHLNAMSARRKKWICLGILLVVAAILIIVIIVKIPKSNSNSQSSTVIYTTITTSPEPTSISAI
;
A
#
# COMPACT_ATOMS: atom_id res chain seq x y z
N GLN A 1 43.14 -14.47 6.23
CA GLN A 1 42.01 -14.00 7.05
C GLN A 1 41.40 -12.77 6.39
N PHE A 2 40.62 -12.95 5.31
CA PHE A 2 39.84 -11.88 4.68
C PHE A 2 38.67 -12.52 3.96
N GLU A 3 37.70 -13.02 4.74
CA GLU A 3 36.45 -13.57 4.20
C GLU A 3 35.35 -13.41 5.28
N LYS A 4 35.08 -12.16 5.65
CA LYS A 4 33.96 -11.80 6.55
C LYS A 4 33.30 -10.49 6.15
N GLU A 5 33.30 -10.18 4.85
CA GLU A 5 32.70 -8.94 4.37
C GLU A 5 32.02 -9.22 3.04
N ASN A 6 30.81 -9.82 3.09
CA ASN A 6 29.66 -9.44 2.25
C ASN A 6 28.46 -10.37 2.50
N ARG A 7 27.94 -10.44 3.73
CA ARG A 7 26.64 -11.07 3.96
C ARG A 7 25.75 -10.08 4.70
N THR A 8 24.67 -9.69 4.02
CA THR A 8 23.48 -9.00 4.53
C THR A 8 23.54 -7.48 4.59
N SER A 9 23.53 -6.84 3.41
CA SER A 9 22.78 -5.58 3.27
C SER A 9 21.57 -5.89 2.40
N ASP A 10 20.62 -6.66 2.93
CA ASP A 10 19.30 -6.75 2.30
C ASP A 10 18.70 -5.33 2.38
N PRO A 11 18.38 -4.68 1.25
CA PRO A 11 17.76 -3.35 1.25
C PRO A 11 16.47 -3.29 2.07
N ASN A 12 15.85 -4.44 2.34
CA ASN A 12 14.64 -4.56 3.15
C ASN A 12 14.90 -4.75 4.64
N TYR A 13 16.15 -4.97 5.09
CA TYR A 13 16.46 -5.19 6.52
C TYR A 13 15.92 -4.08 7.41
N ASP A 14 16.15 -2.82 7.02
CA ASP A 14 15.65 -1.65 7.75
C ASP A 14 14.12 -1.52 7.71
N ILE A 15 13.49 -1.98 6.62
CA ILE A 15 12.03 -2.00 6.48
C ILE A 15 11.44 -3.04 7.42
N HIS A 16 12.02 -4.24 7.48
CA HIS A 16 11.62 -5.28 8.41
C HIS A 16 11.82 -4.83 9.86
N LYS A 17 12.99 -4.27 10.19
CA LYS A 17 13.28 -3.74 11.53
C LYS A 17 12.24 -2.71 11.98
N ARG A 18 11.95 -1.69 11.16
CA ARG A 18 10.92 -0.68 11.49
C ARG A 18 9.53 -1.28 11.67
N ARG A 19 9.15 -2.28 10.85
CA ARG A 19 7.87 -2.99 11.02
C ARG A 19 7.84 -3.76 12.34
N HIS A 20 8.92 -4.43 12.71
CA HIS A 20 9.01 -5.15 13.98
C HIS A 20 8.89 -4.20 15.18
N GLU A 21 9.58 -3.07 15.17
CA GLU A 21 9.47 -2.04 16.22
C GLU A 21 8.06 -1.46 16.33
N PHE A 22 7.45 -1.10 15.20
CA PHE A 22 6.08 -0.58 15.19
C PHE A 22 5.06 -1.60 15.70
N LEU A 23 5.17 -2.86 15.28
CA LEU A 23 4.28 -3.93 15.75
C LEU A 23 4.47 -4.20 17.23
N ARG A 24 5.71 -4.14 17.72
CA ARG A 24 6.04 -4.28 19.14
C ARG A 24 5.42 -3.14 19.97
N GLU A 25 5.57 -1.89 19.55
CA GLU A 25 4.97 -0.75 20.24
C GLU A 25 3.45 -0.88 20.29
N LYS A 26 2.82 -1.23 19.16
CA LYS A 26 1.37 -1.45 19.10
C LYS A 26 0.92 -2.59 20.02
N LEU A 27 1.67 -3.68 20.09
CA LEU A 27 1.38 -4.80 20.99
C LEU A 27 1.55 -4.39 22.45
N ALA A 28 2.61 -3.64 22.80
CA ALA A 28 2.82 -3.14 24.15
C ALA A 28 1.68 -2.23 24.60
N ASN A 29 1.20 -1.33 23.73
CA ASN A 29 0.07 -0.45 24.00
C ASN A 29 -1.22 -1.25 24.20
N ALA A 30 -1.50 -2.23 23.33
CA ALA A 30 -2.68 -3.09 23.45
C ALA A 30 -2.67 -3.95 24.72
N VAL A 31 -1.50 -4.46 25.13
CA VAL A 31 -1.35 -5.21 26.39
C VAL A 31 -1.56 -4.30 27.59
N SER A 32 -1.04 -3.06 27.57
CA SER A 32 -1.29 -2.09 28.64
C SER A 32 -2.78 -1.78 28.79
N GLU A 33 -3.47 -1.51 27.68
CA GLU A 33 -4.91 -1.26 27.68
C GLU A 33 -5.70 -2.47 28.22
N TYR A 34 -5.32 -3.69 27.82
CA TYR A 34 -5.90 -4.90 28.36
C TYR A 34 -5.66 -5.04 29.86
N GLN A 35 -4.44 -4.77 30.34
CA GLN A 35 -4.10 -4.82 31.77
C GLN A 35 -4.94 -3.83 32.59
N ASP A 36 -5.15 -2.61 32.09
CA ASP A 36 -5.99 -1.61 32.77
C ASP A 36 -7.44 -2.09 32.89
N VAL A 37 -8.02 -2.61 31.80
CA VAL A 37 -9.38 -3.15 31.78
C VAL A 37 -9.50 -4.38 32.68
N ALA A 38 -8.51 -5.27 32.66
CA ALA A 38 -8.50 -6.49 33.45
C ALA A 38 -8.37 -6.19 34.96
N ASN A 39 -7.51 -5.25 35.34
CA ASN A 39 -7.39 -4.79 36.72
C ASN A 39 -8.68 -4.14 37.21
N ALA A 40 -9.33 -3.31 36.38
CA ALA A 40 -10.63 -2.73 36.70
C ALA A 40 -11.71 -3.81 36.88
N TYR A 41 -11.69 -4.86 36.06
CA TYR A 41 -12.58 -6.01 36.19
C TYR A 41 -12.35 -6.75 37.52
N ILE A 42 -11.10 -7.07 37.86
CA ILE A 42 -10.73 -7.74 39.11
C ILE A 42 -11.25 -6.93 40.31
N HIS A 43 -10.92 -5.65 40.38
CA HIS A 43 -11.37 -4.76 41.46
C HIS A 43 -12.90 -4.73 41.58
N GLN A 44 -13.61 -4.68 40.44
CA GLN A 44 -15.06 -4.69 40.44
C GLN A 44 -15.64 -6.01 40.98
N GLN A 45 -15.02 -7.16 40.67
CA GLN A 45 -15.45 -8.46 41.20
C GLN A 45 -15.14 -8.59 42.69
N GLU A 46 -13.96 -8.15 43.13
CA GLU A 46 -13.60 -8.10 44.55
C GLU A 46 -14.59 -7.25 45.35
N ASP A 47 -14.97 -6.07 44.86
CA ASP A 47 -15.96 -5.22 45.51
C ASP A 47 -17.33 -5.93 45.64
N ARG A 48 -17.75 -6.67 44.61
CA ARG A 48 -19.01 -7.45 44.66
C ARG A 48 -18.93 -8.56 45.70
N MET A 49 -17.81 -9.29 45.74
CA MET A 49 -17.57 -10.34 46.72
C MET A 49 -17.51 -9.79 48.15
N ALA A 50 -16.84 -8.66 48.36
CA ALA A 50 -16.76 -7.98 49.64
C ALA A 50 -18.14 -7.53 50.15
N ARG A 51 -18.98 -6.98 49.26
CA ARG A 51 -20.37 -6.63 49.58
C ARG A 51 -21.19 -7.87 49.96
N GLN A 52 -21.07 -8.96 49.20
CA GLN A 52 -21.77 -10.21 49.50
C GLN A 52 -21.36 -10.79 50.86
N TYR A 53 -20.06 -10.73 51.17
CA TYR A 53 -19.55 -11.15 52.46
C TYR A 53 -20.12 -10.33 53.61
N LYS A 54 -20.17 -9.00 53.46
CA LYS A 54 -20.73 -8.09 54.47
C LYS A 54 -22.24 -8.25 54.68
N ILE A 55 -22.99 -8.71 53.68
CA ILE A 55 -24.41 -9.04 53.85
C ILE A 55 -24.57 -10.21 54.83
N VAL A 56 -23.69 -11.21 54.75
CA VAL A 56 -23.71 -12.40 55.61
C VAL A 56 -23.07 -12.12 56.98
N ASN A 57 -22.00 -11.31 57.02
CA ASN A 57 -21.33 -10.90 58.24
C ASN A 57 -21.21 -9.35 58.33
N PRO A 58 -22.24 -8.66 58.85
CA PRO A 58 -22.29 -7.19 58.89
C PRO A 58 -21.18 -6.55 59.74
N ASN A 59 -20.67 -7.27 60.73
CA ASN A 59 -19.63 -6.80 61.65
C ASN A 59 -18.21 -7.18 61.20
N ALA A 60 -18.06 -7.68 59.97
CA ALA A 60 -16.77 -8.09 59.44
C ALA A 60 -15.77 -6.92 59.41
N THR A 61 -14.57 -7.18 59.95
CA THR A 61 -13.47 -6.20 59.91
C THR A 61 -12.89 -6.09 58.49
N LYS A 62 -12.18 -4.99 58.20
CA LYS A 62 -11.53 -4.80 56.88
C LYS A 62 -10.53 -5.94 56.58
N GLN A 63 -9.80 -6.38 57.59
CA GLN A 63 -8.84 -7.47 57.51
C GLN A 63 -9.52 -8.80 57.18
N GLU A 64 -10.66 -9.08 57.82
CA GLU A 64 -11.44 -10.29 57.54
C GLU A 64 -11.99 -10.30 56.11
N VAL A 65 -12.47 -9.16 55.61
CA VAL A 65 -12.90 -9.02 54.21
C VAL A 65 -11.74 -9.26 53.25
N ASN A 66 -10.56 -8.68 53.49
CA ASN A 66 -9.37 -8.93 52.66
C ASN A 66 -8.96 -10.41 52.66
N ASN A 67 -8.96 -11.05 53.84
CA ASN A 67 -8.66 -12.48 53.94
C ASN A 67 -9.65 -13.34 53.15
N TYR A 68 -10.94 -12.97 53.17
CA TYR A 68 -11.96 -13.60 52.35
C TYR A 68 -11.73 -13.39 50.85
N LEU A 69 -11.38 -12.18 50.41
CA LEU A 69 -11.08 -11.89 49.00
C LEU A 69 -9.88 -12.69 48.48
N SER A 70 -8.81 -12.81 49.28
CA SER A 70 -7.64 -13.61 48.93
C SER A 70 -7.95 -15.10 48.82
N ASN A 71 -8.92 -15.61 49.60
CA ASN A 71 -9.22 -17.04 49.63
C ASN A 71 -10.70 -17.31 50.02
N PRO A 72 -11.65 -17.12 49.09
CA PRO A 72 -13.08 -17.19 49.39
C PRO A 72 -13.58 -18.61 49.58
N THR A 73 -12.78 -19.61 49.23
CA THR A 73 -13.10 -21.04 49.33
C THR A 73 -12.74 -21.65 50.68
N GLN A 74 -12.21 -20.89 51.64
CA GLN A 74 -11.91 -21.47 52.95
C GLN A 74 -13.17 -21.96 53.68
N PRO A 75 -13.12 -23.11 54.37
CA PRO A 75 -14.29 -23.70 55.05
C PRO A 75 -15.01 -22.75 56.01
N VAL A 76 -14.25 -21.89 56.70
CA VAL A 76 -14.80 -20.89 57.65
C VAL A 76 -15.79 -19.92 56.98
N PHE A 77 -15.53 -19.54 55.73
CA PHE A 77 -16.40 -18.62 54.98
C PHE A 77 -17.56 -19.35 54.31
N GLN A 78 -17.35 -20.58 53.85
CA GLN A 78 -18.45 -21.41 53.34
C GLN A 78 -19.49 -21.63 54.43
N GLN A 79 -19.05 -21.94 55.66
CA GLN A 79 -19.94 -22.14 56.80
C GLN A 79 -20.72 -20.86 57.15
N ALA A 80 -20.10 -19.69 57.04
CA ALA A 80 -20.77 -18.41 57.26
C ALA A 80 -21.90 -18.19 56.24
N ILE A 81 -21.63 -18.44 54.95
CA ILE A 81 -22.62 -18.31 53.87
C ILE A 81 -23.75 -19.33 54.02
N LEU A 82 -23.44 -20.58 54.38
CA LEU A 82 -24.38 -21.71 54.58
C LEU A 82 -25.45 -21.47 55.64
N ARG A 83 -25.27 -20.50 56.53
CA ARG A 83 -26.30 -20.12 57.53
C ARG A 83 -27.45 -19.30 56.94
N THR A 84 -27.34 -18.90 55.66
CA THR A 84 -28.33 -18.08 54.96
C THR A 84 -29.24 -18.96 54.10
N GLY A 85 -30.54 -18.65 53.99
CA GLY A 85 -31.49 -19.46 53.20
C GLY A 85 -31.17 -19.59 51.70
N GLU A 86 -30.33 -18.71 51.17
CA GLU A 86 -29.89 -18.70 49.75
C GLU A 86 -28.44 -19.16 49.55
N ALA A 87 -27.86 -19.84 50.55
CA ALA A 87 -26.41 -20.06 50.64
C ALA A 87 -25.77 -20.77 49.44
N HIS A 88 -26.43 -21.78 48.87
CA HIS A 88 -25.86 -22.58 47.80
C HIS A 88 -25.64 -21.75 46.53
N SER A 89 -26.62 -20.96 46.12
CA SER A 89 -26.49 -20.08 44.95
C SER A 89 -25.40 -19.02 45.15
N VAL A 90 -25.34 -18.43 46.34
CA VAL A 90 -24.32 -17.43 46.69
C VAL A 90 -22.92 -18.05 46.66
N LEU A 91 -22.76 -19.24 47.23
CA LEU A 91 -21.49 -19.95 47.26
C LEU A 91 -21.01 -20.30 45.85
N ASP A 92 -21.89 -20.80 44.99
CA ASP A 92 -21.54 -21.13 43.61
C ASP A 92 -21.15 -19.89 42.80
N GLN A 93 -21.85 -18.78 42.99
CA GLN A 93 -21.46 -17.51 42.37
C GLN A 93 -20.10 -17.01 42.85
N VAL A 94 -19.80 -17.15 44.14
CA VAL A 94 -18.50 -16.77 44.71
C VAL A 94 -17.37 -17.63 44.13
N LYS A 95 -17.57 -18.95 44.06
CA LYS A 95 -16.60 -19.86 43.45
C LYS A 95 -16.34 -19.51 41.99
N LYS A 96 -17.41 -19.29 41.21
CA LYS A 96 -17.31 -18.90 39.81
C LYS A 96 -16.51 -17.60 39.64
N ARG A 97 -16.81 -16.55 40.42
CA ARG A 97 -16.05 -15.29 40.38
C ARG A 97 -14.59 -15.48 40.72
N HIS A 98 -14.29 -16.31 41.72
CA HIS A 98 -12.90 -16.59 42.10
C HIS A 98 -12.13 -17.31 40.99
N GLU A 99 -12.75 -18.29 40.33
CA GLU A 99 -12.16 -18.93 39.16
C GLU A 99 -11.97 -17.95 37.99
N ASP A 100 -12.96 -17.09 37.72
CA ASP A 100 -12.88 -16.08 36.68
C ASP A 100 -11.73 -15.08 36.95
N ILE A 101 -11.58 -14.59 38.19
CA ILE A 101 -10.46 -13.72 38.60
C ILE A 101 -9.14 -14.42 38.36
N LYS A 102 -9.00 -15.67 38.83
CA LYS A 102 -7.76 -16.45 38.68
C LYS A 102 -7.39 -16.66 37.21
N ASN A 103 -8.38 -16.86 36.34
CA ASN A 103 -8.16 -16.99 34.90
C ASN A 103 -7.67 -15.66 34.30
N VAL A 104 -8.23 -14.53 34.71
CA VAL A 104 -7.78 -13.20 34.26
C VAL A 104 -6.36 -12.91 34.75
N GLU A 105 -6.05 -13.19 36.02
CA GLU A 105 -4.69 -13.04 36.58
C GLU A 105 -3.67 -13.86 35.80
N LYS A 106 -3.99 -15.13 35.51
CA LYS A 106 -3.15 -16.01 34.69
C LYS A 106 -2.93 -15.43 33.29
N ASN A 107 -3.98 -14.92 32.65
CA ASN A 107 -3.84 -14.29 31.32
C ASN A 107 -2.94 -13.04 31.37
N ILE A 108 -3.05 -12.21 32.42
CA ILE A 108 -2.16 -11.05 32.61
C ILE A 108 -0.71 -11.51 32.80
N GLU A 109 -0.47 -12.55 33.60
CA GLU A 109 0.86 -13.11 33.83
C GLU A 109 1.48 -13.65 32.52
N GLU A 110 0.72 -14.42 31.74
CA GLU A 110 1.16 -14.92 30.43
C GLU A 110 1.52 -13.78 29.48
N LEU A 111 0.68 -12.74 29.41
CA LEU A 111 0.96 -11.54 28.61
C LEU A 111 2.23 -10.81 29.08
N ALA A 112 2.45 -10.71 30.38
CA ALA A 112 3.64 -10.07 30.95
C ALA A 112 4.92 -10.84 30.58
N VAL A 113 4.88 -12.18 30.59
CA VAL A 113 5.99 -13.03 30.15
C VAL A 113 6.26 -12.83 28.67
N LEU A 114 5.24 -12.84 27.82
CA LEU A 114 5.39 -12.60 26.37
C LEU A 114 5.98 -11.21 26.09
N LEU A 115 5.50 -10.18 26.79
CA LEU A 115 6.00 -8.81 26.61
C LEU A 115 7.43 -8.64 27.13
N LYS A 116 7.79 -9.32 28.21
CA LYS A 116 9.15 -9.33 28.75
C LYS A 116 10.13 -9.93 27.75
N GLU A 117 9.78 -11.05 27.12
CA GLU A 117 10.61 -11.66 26.08
C GLU A 117 10.80 -10.73 24.88
N LEU A 118 9.72 -10.07 24.44
CA LEU A 118 9.79 -9.07 23.38
C LEU A 118 10.70 -7.89 23.74
N ARG A 119 10.73 -7.47 25.02
CA ARG A 119 11.54 -6.34 25.50
C ARG A 119 13.02 -6.66 25.63
N LEU A 120 13.37 -7.86 26.10
CA LEU A 120 14.75 -8.28 26.39
C LEU A 120 15.63 -8.43 25.14
N GLN A 121 15.04 -8.64 23.96
CA GLN A 121 15.80 -8.87 22.72
C GLN A 121 16.16 -7.59 21.91
N THR A 122 15.92 -6.40 22.48
CA THR A 122 16.07 -5.12 21.74
C THR A 122 17.07 -4.14 22.35
N GLU A 123 17.69 -4.45 23.49
CA GLU A 123 18.78 -3.60 24.03
C GLU A 123 20.02 -3.56 23.10
N GLU A 124 20.20 -4.53 22.19
CA GLU A 124 21.30 -4.51 21.20
C GLU A 124 21.05 -3.61 19.97
N GLN A 125 19.85 -3.04 19.79
CA GLN A 125 19.48 -2.35 18.53
C GLN A 125 19.30 -0.84 18.64
N ASP A 126 19.86 -0.22 19.67
CA ASP A 126 19.84 1.22 19.81
C ASP A 126 20.86 1.91 18.87
N LYS A 127 20.32 2.42 17.76
CA LYS A 127 20.67 3.68 17.07
C LYS A 127 19.91 3.76 15.74
N SER A 128 19.24 4.90 15.53
CA SER A 128 18.45 5.32 14.35
C SER A 128 16.92 5.12 14.41
N ILE A 129 16.30 5.59 15.49
CA ILE A 129 14.91 6.09 15.42
C ILE A 129 15.01 7.55 15.00
N ASP A 130 15.07 7.83 13.69
CA ASP A 130 14.84 9.19 13.19
C ASP A 130 14.52 9.26 11.69
N ARG A 131 13.66 8.34 11.19
CA ARG A 131 13.17 8.40 9.79
C ARG A 131 11.76 7.83 9.64
N ILE A 132 10.79 8.42 10.35
CA ILE A 132 9.36 8.16 10.09
C ILE A 132 8.71 9.26 9.23
N GLU A 133 9.37 10.39 8.98
CA GLU A 133 8.81 11.45 8.10
C GLU A 133 9.05 11.25 6.60
N GLU A 134 10.12 10.55 6.18
CA GLU A 134 10.55 10.56 4.77
C GLU A 134 9.78 9.57 3.85
N ASN A 135 9.08 8.57 4.39
CA ASN A 135 8.43 7.52 3.58
C ASN A 135 6.94 7.76 3.28
N THR A 136 6.27 8.60 4.07
CA THR A 136 4.91 9.07 3.73
C THR A 136 4.96 10.05 2.56
N GLU A 137 5.96 10.94 2.54
CA GLU A 137 6.18 11.90 1.44
C GLU A 137 6.50 11.19 0.11
N LYS A 138 7.25 10.09 0.13
CA LYS A 138 7.54 9.29 -1.08
C LYS A 138 6.33 8.54 -1.64
N THR A 139 5.33 8.25 -0.81
CA THR A 139 4.09 7.59 -1.24
C THR A 139 3.12 8.61 -1.84
N VAL A 140 3.04 9.82 -1.28
CA VAL A 140 2.28 10.95 -1.86
C VAL A 140 2.91 11.42 -3.18
N ASN A 141 4.23 11.59 -3.24
CA ASN A 141 4.94 11.98 -4.46
C ASN A 141 4.84 10.93 -5.60
N LYS A 142 4.63 9.65 -5.27
CA LYS A 142 4.36 8.59 -6.28
C LYS A 142 2.91 8.59 -6.78
N LEU A 143 1.95 9.03 -5.98
CA LEU A 143 0.56 9.23 -6.42
C LEU A 143 0.43 10.49 -7.29
N GLU A 144 1.15 11.57 -6.95
CA GLU A 144 1.18 12.81 -7.72
C GLU A 144 1.84 12.62 -9.10
N LYS A 145 3.00 11.94 -9.16
CA LYS A 145 3.65 11.57 -10.43
C LYS A 145 2.87 10.50 -11.22
N GLY A 146 2.01 9.71 -10.56
CA GLY A 146 1.07 8.80 -11.21
C GLY A 146 -0.03 9.54 -11.98
N GLY A 147 -0.49 10.68 -11.45
CA GLY A 147 -1.47 11.56 -12.10
C GLY A 147 -0.90 12.38 -13.28
N GLU A 148 0.36 12.83 -13.18
CA GLU A 148 1.02 13.56 -14.28
C GLU A 148 1.32 12.69 -15.50
N ASN A 149 1.64 11.40 -15.30
CA ASN A 149 1.86 10.47 -16.42
C ASN A 149 0.58 10.10 -17.19
N LEU A 150 -0.59 10.22 -16.54
CA LEU A 150 -1.89 10.08 -17.23
C LEU A 150 -2.24 11.34 -18.04
N SER A 151 -1.81 12.51 -17.56
CA SER A 151 -2.03 13.81 -18.21
C SER A 151 -1.07 14.06 -19.39
N ALA A 152 0.19 13.61 -19.27
CA ALA A 152 1.20 13.69 -20.34
C ALA A 152 0.86 12.79 -21.54
N ALA A 153 0.19 11.65 -21.31
CA ALA A 153 -0.25 10.76 -22.38
C ALA A 153 -1.33 11.41 -23.28
N HIS A 154 -2.23 12.23 -22.71
CA HIS A 154 -3.26 12.91 -23.49
C HIS A 154 -2.71 14.08 -24.31
N LEU A 155 -1.72 14.83 -23.78
CA LEU A 155 -1.13 15.98 -24.47
C LEU A 155 -0.15 15.58 -25.59
N ASN A 156 0.56 14.46 -25.46
CA ASN A 156 1.45 13.95 -26.52
C ASN A 156 0.70 13.37 -27.74
N ALA A 157 -0.54 12.92 -27.58
CA ALA A 157 -1.37 12.46 -28.70
C ALA A 157 -1.79 13.61 -29.64
N MET A 158 -2.05 14.81 -29.10
CA MET A 158 -2.43 15.97 -29.93
C MET A 158 -1.23 16.65 -30.62
N SER A 159 -0.04 16.61 -30.03
CA SER A 159 1.17 17.24 -30.59
C SER A 159 1.72 16.49 -31.83
N ALA A 160 1.44 15.19 -31.95
CA ALA A 160 1.80 14.40 -33.12
C ALA A 160 1.11 14.87 -34.41
N ARG A 161 -0.12 15.40 -34.32
CA ARG A 161 -0.82 15.94 -35.51
C ARG A 161 -0.19 17.26 -35.93
N ARG A 162 0.07 18.20 -35.02
CA ARG A 162 0.67 19.50 -35.37
C ARG A 162 2.06 19.37 -36.00
N LYS A 163 2.88 18.41 -35.52
CA LYS A 163 4.21 18.11 -36.09
C LYS A 163 4.14 17.59 -37.54
N LYS A 164 3.08 16.86 -37.91
CA LYS A 164 2.86 16.42 -39.31
C LYS A 164 2.63 17.61 -40.26
N TRP A 165 1.87 18.62 -39.83
CA TRP A 165 1.60 19.82 -40.65
C TRP A 165 2.83 20.72 -40.77
N ILE A 166 3.65 20.83 -39.73
CA ILE A 166 4.92 21.56 -39.78
C ILE A 166 5.91 20.87 -40.73
N CYS A 167 6.03 19.53 -40.66
CA CYS A 167 6.87 18.76 -41.56
C CYS A 167 6.42 18.89 -43.02
N LEU A 168 5.10 18.83 -43.28
CA LEU A 168 4.53 19.05 -44.62
C LEU A 168 4.81 20.47 -45.14
N GLY A 169 4.72 21.50 -44.29
CA GLY A 169 5.05 22.87 -44.66
C GLY A 169 6.52 23.04 -45.06
N ILE A 170 7.45 22.47 -44.30
CA ILE A 170 8.89 22.49 -44.63
C ILE A 170 9.15 21.77 -45.96
N LEU A 171 8.51 20.62 -46.20
CA LEU A 171 8.65 19.88 -47.46
C LEU A 171 8.16 20.68 -48.68
N LEU A 172 7.06 21.42 -48.55
CA LEU A 172 6.53 22.28 -49.61
C LEU A 172 7.50 23.44 -49.93
N VAL A 173 8.09 24.07 -48.90
CA VAL A 173 9.09 25.13 -49.08
C VAL A 173 10.32 24.61 -49.83
N VAL A 174 10.83 23.42 -49.47
CA VAL A 174 11.95 22.80 -50.19
C VAL A 174 11.61 22.51 -51.65
N ALA A 175 10.41 21.98 -51.93
CA ALA A 175 9.95 21.75 -53.29
C ALA A 175 9.84 23.05 -54.11
N ALA A 176 9.34 24.13 -53.52
CA ALA A 176 9.27 25.44 -54.16
C ALA A 176 10.65 26.00 -54.52
N ILE A 177 11.65 25.84 -53.64
CA ILE A 177 13.03 26.25 -53.91
C ILE A 177 13.61 25.45 -55.09
N LEU A 178 13.37 24.14 -55.15
CA LEU A 178 13.81 23.32 -56.28
C LEU A 178 13.17 23.78 -57.60
N ILE A 179 11.87 24.11 -57.59
CA ILE A 179 11.17 24.64 -58.77
C ILE A 179 11.79 25.97 -59.22
N ILE A 180 12.08 26.89 -58.29
CA ILE A 180 12.70 28.19 -58.62
C ILE A 180 14.09 27.98 -59.23
N VAL A 181 14.91 27.09 -58.66
CA VAL A 181 16.23 26.75 -59.22
C VAL A 181 16.10 26.19 -60.62
N ILE A 182 15.12 25.30 -60.86
CA ILE A 182 14.83 24.75 -62.18
C ILE A 182 14.40 25.87 -63.15
N ILE A 183 13.51 26.78 -62.76
CA ILE A 183 13.07 27.90 -63.62
C ILE A 183 14.24 28.83 -63.97
N VAL A 184 15.13 29.14 -63.02
CA VAL A 184 16.31 29.97 -63.26
C VAL A 184 17.35 29.25 -64.13
N LYS A 185 17.40 27.92 -64.05
CA LYS A 185 18.34 27.08 -64.82
C LYS A 185 17.78 26.58 -66.14
N ILE A 186 16.48 26.71 -66.40
CA ILE A 186 15.91 26.51 -67.72
C ILE A 186 16.19 27.78 -68.52
N PRO A 187 17.08 27.75 -69.52
CA PRO A 187 17.15 28.84 -70.47
C PRO A 187 15.76 28.98 -71.10
N LYS A 188 15.21 30.20 -71.07
CA LYS A 188 13.98 30.58 -71.77
C LYS A 188 14.10 30.10 -73.21
N SER A 189 13.47 28.96 -73.52
CA SER A 189 13.52 28.36 -74.85
C SER A 189 12.70 29.25 -75.78
N ASN A 190 13.41 30.15 -76.47
CA ASN A 190 12.91 30.91 -77.59
C ASN A 190 13.17 30.07 -78.85
N SER A 191 12.09 29.70 -79.53
CA SER A 191 12.07 28.92 -80.76
C SER A 191 12.79 29.61 -81.91
N ASN A 192 13.69 28.90 -82.60
CA ASN A 192 13.69 28.67 -84.07
C ASN A 192 15.10 28.29 -84.55
N SER A 193 15.26 27.08 -85.10
CA SER A 193 15.42 26.89 -86.55
C SER A 193 15.66 25.42 -86.88
N GLN A 194 15.02 25.03 -87.98
CA GLN A 194 14.93 23.70 -88.59
C GLN A 194 16.23 23.19 -89.23
N SER A 195 16.17 21.89 -89.58
CA SER A 195 16.81 21.19 -90.72
C SER A 195 17.91 20.19 -90.30
N SER A 196 17.94 18.91 -90.70
CA SER A 196 17.36 18.24 -91.88
C SER A 196 17.15 16.72 -91.70
N THR A 197 16.05 16.23 -92.30
CA THR A 197 15.91 15.11 -93.27
C THR A 197 16.73 13.82 -93.12
N VAL A 198 16.03 12.67 -93.04
CA VAL A 198 16.17 11.56 -94.01
C VAL A 198 14.80 10.88 -94.21
N ILE A 199 14.36 10.83 -95.47
CA ILE A 199 13.18 10.13 -95.99
C ILE A 199 13.58 8.67 -96.26
N TYR A 200 12.77 7.67 -95.87
CA TYR A 200 12.41 6.54 -96.74
C TYR A 200 11.07 5.92 -96.32
N THR A 201 10.20 5.82 -97.31
CA THR A 201 8.84 5.28 -97.32
C THR A 201 8.83 3.77 -97.18
N THR A 202 8.01 3.22 -96.28
CA THR A 202 7.59 1.81 -96.31
C THR A 202 6.07 1.69 -96.35
N ILE A 203 5.58 1.53 -97.59
CA ILE A 203 4.47 0.67 -98.05
C ILE A 203 3.62 -0.03 -96.97
N THR A 204 2.30 0.24 -96.98
CA THR A 204 1.21 -0.66 -96.53
C THR A 204 -0.12 0.00 -96.95
N THR A 205 -0.57 -0.31 -98.16
CA THR A 205 -1.71 -1.21 -98.46
C THR A 205 -3.06 -0.74 -97.91
N SER A 206 -3.91 -0.24 -98.81
CA SER A 206 -5.37 -0.33 -98.65
C SER A 206 -6.01 -0.36 -100.06
N PRO A 207 -7.03 -1.19 -100.30
CA PRO A 207 -7.42 -1.61 -101.63
C PRO A 207 -8.38 -0.64 -102.35
N GLU A 208 -8.30 -0.75 -103.68
CA GLU A 208 -9.26 -0.46 -104.76
C GLU A 208 -10.76 -0.60 -104.38
N PRO A 209 -11.71 0.01 -105.15
CA PRO A 209 -11.98 -0.45 -106.52
C PRO A 209 -12.20 0.65 -107.57
N THR A 210 -11.57 0.41 -108.73
CA THR A 210 -12.18 0.17 -110.05
C THR A 210 -13.19 1.16 -110.61
N SER A 211 -12.99 1.39 -111.92
CA SER A 211 -14.03 1.51 -112.95
C SER A 211 -14.53 2.96 -113.15
N ILE A 212 -14.71 3.54 -114.35
CA ILE A 212 -14.77 3.08 -115.74
C ILE A 212 -14.44 4.27 -116.65
N SER A 213 -13.80 3.96 -117.77
CA SER A 213 -13.65 4.77 -118.99
C SER A 213 -14.96 5.32 -119.58
N ALA A 214 -14.98 6.59 -119.98
CA ALA A 214 -15.86 7.03 -121.07
C ALA A 214 -15.23 8.19 -121.86
N ILE A 215 -14.77 7.80 -123.07
CA ILE A 215 -14.67 8.56 -124.34
C ILE A 215 -13.77 9.80 -124.35
#